data_AF-A0A3E1EYL5-F1
#
_entry.id   AF-A0A3E1EYL5-F1
#
_cell.length_a   1.000
_cell.length_b   1.000
_cell.length_c   1.000
_cell.angle_alpha   90.00
_cell.angle_beta   90.00
_cell.angle_gamma   90.00
#
_symmetry.space_group_name_H-M   'P 1'
#
loop_
_entity.id
_entity.type
_entity.pdbx_description
1 polymer ?
#
loop_
_entity_poly.entity_id
_entity_poly.type
_entity_poly.pdbx_seq_one_letter_code
_entity_poly.pdbx_strand_id
1 'polypeptide(L)'
;MEKNKKEILAKLNTLTKGNKSQWLEDAKYRADNQEWLKKSQAIAFKILRKLRENKTKQVIPSNQAQLAQQLDVSAQQVSKWVKGKENFTLETISKLEAVLSIKLIETSTLQTNILKSTSFIENVFYTSKGHVEYKKRTSKKEAKVVHLQNEITTSAFIKNYALQS
;
A
#
# COMPACT_ATOMS: atom_id res chain seq x y z
N MET A 1 -40.56 -15.84 -49.60
CA MET A 1 -39.42 -15.21 -48.86
C MET A 1 -38.92 -16.02 -47.66
N GLU A 2 -39.66 -17.03 -47.19
CA GLU A 2 -39.32 -17.79 -45.95
C GLU A 2 -38.16 -18.78 -46.07
N LYS A 3 -37.94 -19.35 -47.26
CA LYS A 3 -36.84 -20.32 -47.52
C LYS A 3 -35.45 -19.72 -47.31
N ASN A 4 -35.27 -18.44 -47.65
CA ASN A 4 -33.97 -17.75 -47.55
C ASN A 4 -33.56 -17.50 -46.08
N LYS A 5 -34.53 -17.19 -45.20
CA LYS A 5 -34.27 -17.00 -43.76
C LYS A 5 -33.75 -18.27 -43.09
N LYS A 6 -34.33 -19.43 -43.42
CA LYS A 6 -33.87 -20.73 -42.88
C LYS A 6 -32.47 -21.09 -43.34
N GLU A 7 -32.13 -20.79 -44.60
CA GLU A 7 -30.80 -21.02 -45.16
C GLU A 7 -29.73 -20.11 -44.53
N ILE A 8 -30.07 -18.83 -44.33
CA ILE A 8 -29.20 -17.86 -43.62
C ILE A 8 -28.96 -18.31 -42.17
N LEU A 9 -30.00 -18.76 -41.46
CA LEU A 9 -29.87 -19.29 -40.10
C LEU A 9 -29.03 -20.57 -40.05
N ALA A 10 -29.16 -21.46 -41.03
CA ALA A 10 -28.33 -22.66 -41.12
C ALA A 10 -26.85 -22.30 -41.33
N LYS A 11 -26.54 -21.35 -42.22
CA LYS A 11 -25.17 -20.84 -42.46
C LYS A 11 -24.62 -20.10 -41.23
N LEU A 12 -25.44 -19.34 -40.52
CA LEU A 12 -25.03 -18.69 -39.27
C LEU A 12 -24.67 -19.72 -38.20
N ASN A 13 -25.50 -20.75 -38.02
CA ASN A 13 -25.28 -21.81 -37.05
C ASN A 13 -24.07 -22.69 -37.39
N THR A 14 -23.72 -22.90 -38.67
CA THR A 14 -22.50 -23.62 -39.03
C THR A 14 -21.24 -22.80 -38.71
N LEU A 15 -21.28 -21.48 -38.90
CA LEU A 15 -20.16 -20.58 -38.56
C LEU A 15 -19.94 -20.44 -37.04
N THR A 16 -21.01 -20.52 -36.24
CA THR A 16 -20.92 -20.37 -34.77
C THR A 16 -20.63 -21.68 -34.03
N LYS A 17 -20.86 -22.84 -34.64
CA LYS A 17 -20.61 -24.17 -34.02
C LYS A 17 -19.17 -24.40 -33.56
N GLY A 18 -18.19 -23.77 -34.20
CA GLY A 18 -16.76 -23.89 -33.83
C GLY A 18 -16.25 -22.87 -32.80
N ASN A 19 -17.00 -21.79 -32.55
CA ASN A 19 -16.56 -20.66 -31.74
C ASN A 19 -17.46 -20.47 -30.51
N LYS A 20 -17.50 -21.46 -29.61
CA LYS A 20 -17.95 -21.19 -28.25
C LYS A 20 -16.84 -20.39 -27.57
N SER A 21 -17.01 -19.07 -27.49
CA SER A 21 -16.05 -18.22 -26.80
C SER A 21 -15.98 -18.63 -25.33
N GLN A 22 -14.77 -18.92 -24.85
CA GLN A 22 -14.52 -19.20 -23.42
C GLN A 22 -14.81 -17.97 -22.54
N TRP A 23 -15.13 -16.82 -23.14
CA TRP A 23 -15.41 -15.57 -22.44
C TRP A 23 -16.47 -15.69 -21.36
N LEU A 24 -17.57 -16.43 -21.63
CA LEU A 24 -18.65 -16.59 -20.65
C LEU A 24 -18.17 -17.38 -19.42
N GLU A 25 -17.39 -18.44 -19.66
CA GLU A 25 -16.81 -19.29 -18.61
C GLU A 25 -15.74 -18.52 -17.83
N ASP A 26 -14.86 -17.79 -18.51
CA ASP A 26 -13.85 -16.91 -17.90
C ASP A 26 -14.47 -15.77 -17.08
N ALA A 27 -15.60 -15.22 -17.53
CA ALA A 27 -16.33 -14.19 -16.81
C ALA A 27 -16.94 -14.75 -15.54
N LYS A 28 -17.58 -15.92 -15.63
CA LYS A 28 -18.13 -16.63 -14.46
C LYS A 28 -17.02 -16.98 -13.46
N TYR A 29 -15.91 -17.56 -13.93
CA TYR A 29 -14.76 -17.88 -13.09
C TYR A 29 -14.22 -16.64 -12.35
N ARG A 30 -14.07 -15.50 -13.03
CA ARG A 30 -13.63 -14.25 -12.40
C ARG A 30 -14.60 -13.71 -11.36
N ALA A 31 -15.91 -13.89 -11.59
CA ALA A 31 -16.94 -13.49 -10.63
C ALA A 31 -16.88 -14.39 -9.38
N ASP A 32 -16.85 -15.71 -9.58
CA ASP A 32 -16.85 -16.69 -8.49
C ASP A 32 -15.56 -16.63 -7.64
N ASN A 33 -14.42 -16.24 -8.26
CA ASN A 33 -13.09 -16.25 -7.63
C ASN A 33 -12.53 -14.85 -7.34
N GLN A 34 -13.37 -13.82 -7.36
CA GLN A 34 -12.94 -12.43 -7.40
C GLN A 34 -11.99 -12.04 -6.25
N GLU A 35 -12.25 -12.52 -5.03
CA GLU A 35 -11.52 -12.08 -3.83
C GLU A 35 -10.04 -12.46 -3.86
N TRP A 36 -9.72 -13.73 -4.07
CA TRP A 36 -8.33 -14.18 -4.10
C TRP A 36 -7.64 -13.77 -5.41
N LEU A 37 -8.37 -13.66 -6.53
CA LEU A 37 -7.84 -13.11 -7.78
C LEU A 37 -7.39 -11.66 -7.62
N LYS A 38 -8.15 -10.83 -6.90
CA LYS A 38 -7.71 -9.46 -6.56
C LYS A 38 -6.38 -9.46 -5.79
N LYS A 39 -6.24 -10.35 -4.80
CA LYS A 39 -4.99 -10.50 -4.03
C LYS A 39 -3.83 -10.95 -4.91
N SER A 40 -4.06 -11.93 -5.79
CA SER A 40 -3.08 -12.43 -6.76
C SER A 40 -2.60 -11.31 -7.70
N GLN A 41 -3.53 -10.52 -8.25
CA GLN A 41 -3.22 -9.36 -9.09
C GLN A 41 -2.44 -8.28 -8.33
N ALA A 42 -2.82 -8.00 -7.08
CA ALA A 42 -2.10 -7.04 -6.25
C ALA A 42 -0.63 -7.45 -6.02
N ILE A 43 -0.40 -8.75 -5.76
CA ILE A 43 0.96 -9.32 -5.66
C ILE A 43 1.70 -9.16 -6.99
N ALA A 44 1.07 -9.52 -8.12
CA ALA A 44 1.66 -9.39 -9.44
C ALA A 44 2.10 -7.93 -9.74
N PHE A 45 1.25 -6.95 -9.41
CA PHE A 45 1.58 -5.54 -9.57
C PHE A 45 2.73 -5.10 -8.67
N LYS A 46 2.79 -5.55 -7.42
CA LYS A 46 3.92 -5.26 -6.53
C LYS A 46 5.23 -5.79 -7.09
N ILE A 47 5.25 -7.03 -7.60
CA ILE A 47 6.42 -7.64 -8.25
C ILE A 47 6.86 -6.79 -9.45
N LEU A 48 5.95 -6.50 -10.38
CA LEU A 48 6.25 -5.72 -11.58
C LEU A 48 6.77 -4.31 -11.25
N ARG A 49 6.17 -3.65 -10.26
CA ARG A 49 6.61 -2.34 -9.78
C ARG A 49 8.02 -2.42 -9.20
N LYS A 50 8.31 -3.44 -8.40
CA LYS A 50 9.64 -3.63 -7.80
C LYS A 50 10.70 -3.93 -8.85
N LEU A 51 10.42 -4.77 -9.84
CA LEU A 51 11.34 -5.02 -10.96
C LEU A 51 11.64 -3.74 -11.74
N ARG A 52 10.63 -2.89 -11.98
CA ARG A 52 10.82 -1.60 -12.64
C ARG A 52 11.69 -0.66 -11.81
N GLU A 53 11.44 -0.58 -10.51
CA GLU A 53 12.26 0.21 -9.57
C GLU A 53 13.72 -0.27 -9.58
N ASN A 54 13.92 -1.58 -9.47
CA ASN A 54 15.24 -2.21 -9.52
C ASN A 54 15.94 -1.91 -10.85
N LYS A 55 15.22 -1.94 -11.98
CA LYS A 55 15.77 -1.54 -13.29
C LYS A 55 16.28 -0.10 -13.28
N THR A 56 15.53 0.85 -12.71
CA THR A 56 15.97 2.25 -12.60
C THR A 56 17.18 2.40 -11.68
N LYS A 57 17.24 1.63 -10.59
CA LYS A 57 18.35 1.65 -9.61
C LYS A 57 19.54 0.78 -10.00
N GLN A 58 19.49 0.10 -11.16
CA GLN A 58 20.47 -0.88 -11.60
C GLN A 58 20.71 -2.02 -10.58
N VAL A 59 19.65 -2.42 -9.87
CA VAL A 59 19.66 -3.51 -8.88
C VAL A 59 19.10 -4.79 -9.50
N ILE A 60 19.62 -5.95 -9.11
CA ILE A 60 19.14 -7.27 -9.52
C ILE A 60 18.17 -7.80 -8.45
N PRO A 61 17.04 -8.44 -8.82
CA PRO A 61 16.55 -8.65 -10.18
C PRO A 61 15.85 -7.42 -10.76
N SER A 62 16.14 -7.11 -12.03
CA SER A 62 15.55 -5.98 -12.79
C SER A 62 14.50 -6.41 -13.82
N ASN A 63 14.41 -7.72 -14.11
CA ASN A 63 13.49 -8.30 -15.07
C ASN A 63 13.03 -9.71 -14.65
N GLN A 64 12.04 -10.26 -15.34
CA GLN A 64 11.43 -11.55 -15.00
C GLN A 64 12.38 -12.74 -15.14
N ALA A 65 13.29 -12.72 -16.12
CA ALA A 65 14.26 -13.79 -16.33
C ALA A 65 15.28 -13.85 -15.19
N GLN A 66 15.79 -12.69 -14.76
CA GLN A 66 16.67 -12.58 -13.59
C GLN A 66 15.96 -13.00 -12.31
N LEU A 67 14.69 -12.61 -12.13
CA LEU A 67 13.89 -13.07 -10.99
C LEU A 67 13.74 -14.60 -10.98
N ALA A 68 13.52 -15.20 -12.15
CA ALA A 68 13.41 -16.65 -12.30
C ALA A 68 14.72 -17.35 -11.90
N GLN A 69 15.87 -16.83 -12.36
CA GLN A 69 17.20 -17.34 -11.99
C GLN A 69 17.47 -17.23 -10.49
N GLN A 70 17.11 -16.11 -9.85
CA GLN A 70 17.31 -15.92 -8.41
C GLN A 70 16.45 -16.84 -7.54
N LEU A 71 15.32 -17.29 -8.07
CA LEU A 71 14.38 -18.17 -7.38
C LEU A 71 14.54 -19.64 -7.74
N ASP A 72 15.46 -19.98 -8.66
CA ASP A 72 15.62 -21.32 -9.24
C ASP A 72 14.30 -21.90 -9.80
N VAL A 73 13.56 -21.06 -10.53
CA VAL A 73 12.28 -21.44 -11.17
C VAL A 73 12.30 -21.15 -12.66
N SER A 74 11.36 -21.73 -13.41
CA SER A 74 11.22 -21.44 -14.83
C SER A 74 10.71 -20.01 -15.07
N ALA A 75 11.20 -19.37 -16.15
CA ALA A 75 10.68 -18.06 -16.58
C ALA A 75 9.18 -18.10 -16.90
N GLN A 76 8.66 -19.26 -17.31
CA GLN A 76 7.23 -19.47 -17.53
C GLN A 76 6.44 -19.37 -16.22
N GLN A 77 6.99 -19.86 -15.11
CA GLN A 77 6.37 -19.74 -13.79
C GLN A 77 6.29 -18.28 -13.35
N VAL A 78 7.38 -17.52 -13.50
CA VAL A 78 7.38 -16.07 -13.22
C VAL A 78 6.37 -15.35 -14.12
N SER A 79 6.27 -15.74 -15.39
CA SER A 79 5.28 -15.20 -16.32
C SER A 79 3.84 -15.46 -15.87
N LYS A 80 3.54 -16.59 -15.22
CA LYS A 80 2.22 -16.86 -14.62
C LYS A 80 1.97 -15.97 -13.41
N TRP A 81 2.96 -15.80 -12.55
CA TRP A 81 2.86 -14.92 -11.37
C TRP A 81 2.52 -13.49 -11.75
N VAL A 82 3.22 -12.90 -12.72
CA VAL A 82 2.97 -11.51 -13.13
C VAL A 82 1.66 -11.32 -13.91
N LYS A 83 1.02 -12.40 -14.39
CA LYS A 83 -0.33 -12.35 -14.96
C LYS A 83 -1.43 -12.20 -13.90
N GLY A 84 -1.12 -12.44 -12.62
CA GLY A 84 -2.07 -12.26 -11.51
C GLY A 84 -3.26 -13.23 -11.50
N LYS A 85 -3.07 -14.41 -12.10
CA LYS A 85 -4.06 -15.51 -12.09
C LYS A 85 -3.59 -16.73 -11.30
N GLU A 86 -2.43 -16.63 -10.66
CA GLU A 86 -1.83 -17.73 -9.90
C GLU A 86 -2.37 -17.75 -8.47
N ASN A 87 -2.61 -18.95 -7.94
CA ASN A 87 -2.74 -19.17 -6.51
C ASN A 87 -1.35 -19.37 -5.90
N PHE A 88 -0.87 -18.37 -5.16
CA PHE A 88 0.47 -18.41 -4.56
C PHE A 88 0.47 -19.23 -3.26
N THR A 89 1.45 -20.12 -3.11
CA THR A 89 1.73 -20.73 -1.80
C THR A 89 2.44 -19.71 -0.89
N LEU A 90 2.25 -19.83 0.44
CA LEU A 90 2.95 -18.97 1.40
C LEU A 90 4.47 -19.06 1.25
N GLU A 91 5.01 -20.24 0.98
CA GLU A 91 6.43 -20.45 0.70
C GLU A 91 6.90 -19.63 -0.50
N THR A 92 6.13 -19.64 -1.60
CA THR A 92 6.44 -18.86 -2.81
C THR A 92 6.46 -17.37 -2.50
N ILE A 93 5.47 -16.90 -1.72
CA ILE A 93 5.39 -15.50 -1.29
C ILE A 93 6.63 -15.14 -0.46
N SER A 94 6.99 -15.94 0.54
CA SER A 94 8.16 -15.68 1.39
C SER A 94 9.46 -15.64 0.58
N LYS A 95 9.63 -16.55 -0.39
CA LYS A 95 10.79 -16.53 -1.30
C LYS A 95 10.83 -15.26 -2.16
N LEU A 96 9.68 -14.84 -2.70
CA LEU A 96 9.57 -13.58 -3.45
C LEU A 96 9.88 -12.35 -2.60
N GLU A 97 9.38 -12.30 -1.36
CA GLU A 97 9.64 -11.22 -0.42
C GLU A 97 11.13 -11.11 -0.08
N ALA A 98 11.81 -12.24 0.13
CA ALA A 98 13.25 -12.28 0.39
C ALA A 98 14.07 -11.78 -0.82
N VAL A 99 13.82 -12.31 -2.02
CA VAL A 99 14.58 -11.94 -3.23
C VAL A 99 14.34 -10.49 -3.64
N LEU A 100 13.10 -10.01 -3.51
CA LEU A 100 12.75 -8.65 -3.92
C LEU A 100 12.93 -7.61 -2.79
N SER A 101 13.18 -8.06 -1.55
CA SER A 101 13.24 -7.22 -0.35
C SER A 101 12.02 -6.32 -0.20
N ILE A 102 10.83 -6.89 -0.35
CA ILE A 102 9.53 -6.20 -0.21
C ILE A 102 8.55 -7.05 0.60
N LYS A 103 7.49 -6.41 1.11
CA LYS A 103 6.36 -7.10 1.74
C LYS A 103 5.18 -7.23 0.76
N LEU A 104 4.83 -8.46 0.42
CA LEU A 104 3.74 -8.81 -0.47
C LEU A 104 2.42 -8.96 0.29
N ILE A 105 2.44 -9.64 1.44
CA ILE A 105 1.25 -9.88 2.27
C ILE A 105 1.46 -9.35 3.69
N GLU A 106 0.40 -8.81 4.28
CA GLU A 106 0.35 -8.43 5.69
C GLU A 106 -0.51 -9.43 6.46
N THR A 107 0.05 -9.95 7.54
CA THR A 107 -0.72 -10.68 8.55
C THR A 107 -1.17 -9.68 9.60
N SER A 108 -2.41 -9.83 10.08
CA SER A 108 -2.92 -9.01 11.18
C SER A 108 -2.06 -9.24 12.41
N THR A 109 -1.29 -8.22 12.82
CA THR A 109 -0.66 -8.22 14.13
C THR A 109 -1.70 -7.77 15.14
N LEU A 110 -1.72 -8.42 16.31
CA LEU A 110 -2.54 -7.93 17.42
C LEU A 110 -2.04 -6.52 17.76
N GLN A 111 -2.89 -5.52 17.58
CA GLN A 111 -2.60 -4.17 18.01
C GLN A 111 -2.68 -4.15 19.54
N THR A 112 -1.56 -4.36 20.21
CA THR A 112 -1.46 -3.98 21.62
C THR A 112 -1.46 -2.46 21.64
N ASN A 113 -2.62 -1.86 21.90
CA ASN A 113 -2.73 -0.46 22.29
C ASN A 113 -2.02 -0.26 23.63
N ILE A 114 -0.69 -0.36 23.65
CA ILE A 114 0.10 0.17 24.76
C ILE A 114 0.02 1.67 24.56
N LEU A 115 -0.91 2.30 25.27
CA LEU A 115 -1.00 3.75 25.38
C LEU A 115 0.39 4.25 25.76
N LYS A 116 1.14 4.77 24.79
CA LYS A 116 2.38 5.51 25.03
C LYS A 116 1.98 6.86 25.63
N SER A 117 1.55 6.80 26.89
CA SER A 117 1.30 7.92 27.78
C SER A 117 2.65 8.47 28.27
N THR A 118 3.56 8.78 27.35
CA THR A 118 4.83 9.44 27.69
C THR A 118 4.62 10.92 27.99
N SER A 119 3.57 11.56 27.44
CA SER A 119 3.23 12.96 27.72
C SER A 119 2.49 13.19 29.05
N PHE A 120 1.85 12.16 29.63
CA PHE A 120 1.20 12.32 30.93
C PHE A 120 2.21 12.19 32.08
N ILE A 121 3.21 11.31 31.94
CA ILE A 121 4.22 11.08 32.99
C ILE A 121 5.09 12.33 33.18
N GLU A 122 5.49 13.03 32.11
CA GLU A 122 6.25 14.30 32.24
C GLU A 122 5.49 15.35 33.06
N ASN A 123 4.18 15.51 32.84
CA ASN A 123 3.37 16.50 33.56
C ASN A 123 3.18 16.18 35.06
N VAL A 124 3.25 14.90 35.46
CA VAL A 124 3.21 14.52 36.89
C VAL A 124 4.52 14.91 37.61
N PHE A 125 5.65 14.92 36.90
CA PHE A 125 6.93 15.32 37.49
C PHE A 125 7.08 16.84 37.69
N TYR A 126 6.58 17.66 36.75
CA TYR A 126 6.65 19.13 36.89
C TYR A 126 5.71 19.67 37.97
N THR A 127 4.55 19.03 38.16
CA THR A 127 3.57 19.48 39.16
C THR A 127 3.94 19.09 40.58
N SER A 128 4.64 17.96 40.80
CA SER A 128 5.14 17.59 42.14
C SER A 128 6.35 18.42 42.59
N LYS A 129 7.22 18.87 41.67
CA LYS A 129 8.34 19.77 41.99
C LYS A 129 7.92 21.21 42.27
N GLY A 130 6.79 21.66 41.71
CA GLY A 130 6.27 23.02 41.90
C GLY A 130 5.66 23.32 43.28
N HIS A 131 5.39 22.31 44.11
CA HIS A 131 4.69 22.47 45.39
C HIS A 131 5.60 22.39 46.64
N VAL A 132 6.92 22.23 46.48
CA VAL A 132 7.85 22.11 47.62
C VAL A 132 8.68 23.39 47.89
N GLU A 133 8.66 24.40 47.01
CA GLU A 133 9.62 25.53 47.12
C GLU A 133 9.01 26.95 47.14
N TYR A 134 7.87 27.14 47.81
CA TYR A 134 7.43 28.48 48.21
C TYR A 134 6.98 28.53 49.68
N LYS A 135 7.96 28.53 50.59
CA LYS A 135 7.81 29.15 51.90
C LYS A 135 9.18 29.49 52.52
N LYS A 136 9.55 30.79 52.44
CA LYS A 136 10.23 31.66 53.46
C LYS A 136 10.81 32.92 52.75
N ARG A 137 10.13 34.09 52.84
CA ARG A 137 10.53 35.36 53.52
C ARG A 137 11.78 36.06 52.89
N THR A 138 11.87 37.36 52.52
CA THR A 138 11.24 38.64 52.95
C THR A 138 11.62 39.85 52.05
N SER A 139 10.79 40.91 52.11
CA SER A 139 10.99 42.38 51.94
C SER A 139 11.22 43.05 50.56
N LYS A 140 10.13 43.67 50.07
CA LYS A 140 9.97 45.05 49.56
C LYS A 140 11.05 45.63 48.63
N LYS A 141 10.71 45.80 47.35
CA LYS A 141 11.03 46.96 46.48
C LYS A 141 10.08 46.98 45.29
N GLU A 142 9.46 48.13 45.03
CA GLU A 142 8.41 48.35 44.02
C GLU A 142 8.95 48.21 42.59
N ALA A 143 8.19 47.56 41.69
CA ALA A 143 8.42 47.61 40.25
C ALA A 143 7.08 47.58 39.49
N LYS A 144 6.99 48.45 38.47
CA LYS A 144 5.80 48.90 37.73
C LYS A 144 4.96 47.78 37.08
N VAL A 145 3.64 47.95 37.13
CA VAL A 145 2.68 47.21 36.30
C VAL A 145 2.75 47.75 34.87
N VAL A 146 3.14 46.91 33.91
CA VAL A 146 3.01 47.18 32.47
C VAL A 146 1.91 46.26 31.94
N HIS A 147 0.82 46.84 31.46
CA HIS A 147 -0.21 46.09 30.73
C HIS A 147 0.30 45.78 29.32
N LEU A 148 0.45 44.51 28.99
CA LEU A 148 0.67 44.06 27.62
C LEU A 148 -0.69 43.67 27.01
N GLN A 149 -1.15 44.49 26.06
CA GLN A 149 -2.24 44.15 25.15
C GLN A 149 -1.76 43.03 24.22
N ASN A 150 -2.52 41.93 24.21
CA ASN A 150 -2.30 40.82 23.28
C ASN A 150 -2.67 41.26 21.86
N GLU A 151 -1.69 41.32 20.97
CA GLU A 151 -1.94 41.28 19.52
C GLU A 151 -1.28 40.05 18.91
N ILE A 152 -2.14 39.12 18.49
CA ILE A 152 -1.82 37.99 17.63
C ILE A 152 -1.42 38.57 16.27
N THR A 153 -0.19 38.33 15.81
CA THR A 153 0.20 38.69 14.42
C THR A 153 0.55 37.46 13.60
N THR A 154 -0.35 37.17 12.66
CA THR A 154 -0.37 36.15 11.61
C THR A 154 0.75 36.36 10.58
N SER A 155 2.03 36.38 10.99
CA SER A 155 3.16 36.71 10.10
C SER A 155 3.97 35.49 9.62
N ALA A 156 3.87 34.33 10.26
CA ALA A 156 4.65 33.16 9.84
C ALA A 156 3.97 32.29 8.76
N PHE A 157 2.75 32.63 8.31
CA PHE A 157 1.96 31.78 7.41
C PHE A 157 2.21 32.00 5.90
N ILE A 158 3.01 32.98 5.47
CA ILE A 158 3.17 33.29 4.03
C ILE A 158 4.59 33.02 3.46
N LYS A 159 5.60 32.69 4.28
CA LYS A 159 6.98 32.58 3.75
C LYS A 159 7.38 31.26 3.09
N ASN A 160 6.58 30.19 3.13
CA ASN A 160 6.97 28.90 2.53
C ASN A 160 6.33 28.55 1.18
N TYR A 161 5.57 29.47 0.58
CA TYR A 161 5.07 29.34 -0.80
C TYR A 161 6.03 29.88 -1.88
N ALA A 162 7.26 30.26 -1.53
CA ALA A 162 8.20 30.94 -2.43
C ALA A 162 9.47 30.14 -2.79
N LEU A 163 9.43 28.80 -2.75
CA LEU A 163 10.56 27.95 -3.20
C LEU A 163 10.12 26.75 -4.06
N GLN A 164 9.12 26.96 -4.92
CA GLN A 164 8.92 26.18 -6.14
C GLN A 164 8.71 27.14 -7.32
N SER A 165 9.84 27.54 -7.91
CA SER A 165 9.95 27.98 -9.30
C SER A 165 11.10 27.20 -9.92
#